data_AF-A0A2E5WUT9-F1
#
_entry.id   AF-A0A2E5WUT9-F1
#
_cell.length_a   1.000
_cell.length_b   1.000
_cell.length_c   1.000
_cell.angle_alpha   90.00
_cell.angle_beta   90.00
_cell.angle_gamma   90.00
#
_symmetry.space_group_name_H-M   'P 1'
#
loop_
_entity.id
_entity.type
_entity.pdbx_description
1 polymer ?
#
loop_
_entity_poly.entity_id
_entity_poly.type
_entity_poly.pdbx_seq_one_letter_code
_entity_poly.pdbx_strand_id
1 'polypeptide(L)'
;MPSVKSLRGNIVPMAKHGEHPDLPSELEELLEADVHTIFLKADCPPRVKRGTIGQLKLVELESNDSWDNLRLESLQESLRTVVEENQHRSDCFLEIDRRGCRVLQLGDLRVTCASP
;
A
#
# COMPACT_ATOMS: atom_id res chain seq x y z
N MET A 1 -36.87 15.48 -32.09
CA MET A 1 -36.36 14.46 -31.14
C MET A 1 -34.86 14.69 -30.99
N PRO A 2 -34.36 15.13 -29.83
CA PRO A 2 -32.93 15.32 -29.65
C PRO A 2 -32.26 13.97 -29.38
N SER A 3 -31.18 13.71 -30.12
CA SER A 3 -30.33 12.53 -29.96
C SER A 3 -29.57 12.61 -28.63
N VAL A 4 -29.79 11.63 -27.75
CA VAL A 4 -29.07 11.51 -26.48
C VAL A 4 -27.66 11.02 -26.80
N LYS A 5 -26.69 11.95 -26.79
CA LYS A 5 -25.27 11.59 -26.87
C LYS A 5 -24.90 10.83 -25.60
N SER A 6 -24.54 9.56 -25.76
CA SER A 6 -23.95 8.72 -24.70
C SER A 6 -22.65 9.37 -24.22
N LEU A 7 -22.68 9.93 -23.01
CA LEU A 7 -21.48 10.30 -22.27
C LEU A 7 -20.81 8.98 -21.84
N ARG A 8 -19.99 8.40 -22.71
CA ARG A 8 -18.97 7.44 -22.27
C ARG A 8 -17.91 8.25 -21.52
N GLY A 9 -18.17 8.51 -20.24
CA GLY A 9 -17.10 8.92 -19.34
C GLY A 9 -16.01 7.87 -19.42
N ASN A 10 -14.76 8.30 -19.62
CA ASN A 10 -13.61 7.42 -19.53
C ASN A 10 -13.66 6.74 -18.17
N ILE A 11 -14.06 5.48 -18.14
CA ILE A 11 -14.04 4.67 -16.93
C ILE A 11 -12.56 4.44 -16.68
N VAL A 12 -12.00 5.22 -15.77
CA VAL A 12 -10.68 4.97 -15.23
C VAL A 12 -10.74 3.58 -14.62
N PRO A 13 -9.98 2.58 -15.13
CA PRO A 13 -10.02 1.25 -14.56
C PRO A 13 -9.56 1.34 -13.11
N MET A 14 -10.38 0.83 -12.19
CA MET A 14 -9.96 0.61 -10.82
C MET A 14 -8.85 -0.45 -10.83
N ALA A 15 -7.85 -0.29 -9.96
CA ALA A 15 -6.80 -1.28 -9.79
C ALA A 15 -7.41 -2.66 -9.50
N LYS A 16 -6.94 -3.68 -10.22
CA LYS A 16 -7.28 -5.07 -9.92
C LYS A 16 -6.47 -5.54 -8.73
N HIS A 17 -6.92 -6.61 -8.08
CA HIS A 17 -6.14 -7.25 -7.04
C HIS A 17 -4.76 -7.69 -7.57
N GLY A 18 -3.69 -7.34 -6.85
CA GLY A 18 -2.30 -7.51 -7.24
C GLY A 18 -1.80 -6.50 -8.26
N GLU A 19 -2.55 -5.42 -8.55
CA GLU A 19 -2.16 -4.39 -9.51
C GLU A 19 -1.63 -3.14 -8.81
N HIS A 20 -0.40 -3.20 -8.32
CA HIS A 20 0.35 -2.08 -7.78
C HIS A 20 1.62 -1.80 -8.60
N PRO A 21 2.21 -0.60 -8.52
CA PRO A 21 3.55 -0.35 -9.06
C PRO A 21 4.61 -1.20 -8.34
N ASP A 22 5.82 -1.23 -8.89
CA ASP A 22 6.96 -1.92 -8.27
C ASP A 22 7.23 -1.33 -6.87
N LEU A 23 7.27 -2.19 -5.86
CA LEU A 23 7.51 -1.82 -4.47
C LEU A 23 8.95 -2.09 -4.05
N PRO A 24 9.42 -1.49 -2.96
CA PRO A 24 10.65 -1.92 -2.29
C PRO A 24 10.59 -3.43 -1.98
N SER A 25 11.67 -4.16 -2.29
CA SER A 25 11.70 -5.63 -2.18
C SER A 25 11.34 -6.14 -0.78
N GLU A 26 11.77 -5.43 0.26
CA GLU A 26 11.46 -5.75 1.66
C GLU A 26 9.96 -5.68 2.00
N LEU A 27 9.16 -4.95 1.22
CA LEU A 27 7.70 -4.93 1.36
C LEU A 27 7.05 -5.98 0.46
N GLU A 28 7.53 -6.13 -0.77
CA GLU A 28 7.04 -7.11 -1.74
C GLU A 28 7.13 -8.54 -1.19
N GLU A 29 8.24 -8.89 -0.52
CA GLU A 29 8.45 -10.20 0.10
C GLU A 29 7.45 -10.53 1.21
N LEU A 30 6.83 -9.52 1.82
CA LEU A 30 5.81 -9.69 2.86
C LEU A 30 4.38 -9.83 2.30
N LEU A 31 4.17 -9.48 1.02
CA LEU A 31 2.88 -9.53 0.32
C LEU A 31 2.62 -10.91 -0.31
N GLU A 32 2.53 -11.94 0.53
CA GLU A 32 2.15 -13.28 0.06
C GLU A 32 0.66 -13.35 -0.36
N ALA A 33 0.30 -14.35 -1.17
CA ALA A 33 -1.03 -14.45 -1.79
C ALA A 33 -2.23 -14.51 -0.81
N ASP A 34 -2.02 -14.92 0.44
CA ASP A 34 -3.07 -14.95 1.48
C ASP A 34 -2.93 -13.80 2.49
N VAL A 35 -1.96 -12.90 2.33
CA VAL A 35 -1.74 -11.73 3.19
C VAL A 35 -2.62 -10.57 2.74
N HIS A 36 -3.42 -10.03 3.66
CA HIS A 36 -4.33 -8.91 3.39
C HIS A 36 -3.82 -7.59 3.93
N THR A 37 -2.97 -7.63 4.96
CA THR A 37 -2.47 -6.42 5.62
C THR A 37 -1.15 -6.72 6.31
N ILE A 38 -0.16 -5.86 6.10
CA ILE A 38 1.14 -5.89 6.77
C ILE A 38 1.15 -4.80 7.85
N PHE A 39 1.70 -5.14 9.01
CA PHE A 39 1.92 -4.24 10.13
C PHE A 39 3.41 -4.18 10.44
N LEU A 40 4.01 -3.02 10.17
CA LEU A 40 5.39 -2.70 10.52
C LEU A 40 5.40 -1.66 11.63
N LYS A 41 6.22 -1.88 12.65
CA LYS A 41 6.38 -0.96 13.79
C LYS A 41 7.81 -1.06 14.30
N ALA A 42 8.37 0.10 14.66
CA ALA A 42 9.71 0.18 15.21
C ALA A 42 9.87 -0.76 16.42
N ASP A 43 10.99 -1.47 16.47
CA ASP A 43 11.38 -2.39 17.54
C ASP A 43 10.36 -3.51 17.81
N CYS A 44 9.56 -3.86 16.79
CA CYS A 44 8.60 -4.95 16.84
C CYS A 44 8.81 -5.88 15.63
N PRO A 45 8.62 -7.20 15.79
CA PRO A 45 8.57 -8.10 14.65
C PRO A 45 7.43 -7.71 13.69
N PRO A 46 7.61 -7.92 12.37
CA PRO A 46 6.54 -7.76 11.39
C PRO A 46 5.36 -8.64 11.74
N ARG A 47 4.15 -8.11 11.56
CA ARG A 47 2.92 -8.89 11.71
C ARG A 47 2.12 -8.79 10.43
N VAL A 48 1.46 -9.88 10.07
CA VAL A 48 0.57 -9.93 8.91
C VAL A 48 -0.80 -10.45 9.30
N LYS A 49 -1.84 -9.88 8.69
CA LYS A 49 -3.18 -10.45 8.74
C LYS A 49 -3.37 -11.29 7.49
N ARG A 50 -3.49 -12.61 7.65
CA ARG A 50 -3.55 -13.56 6.54
C ARG A 50 -4.65 -14.62 6.68
N GLY A 51 -5.04 -15.22 5.56
CA GLY A 51 -6.05 -16.29 5.48
C GLY A 51 -7.26 -15.94 4.59
N THR A 52 -8.31 -16.76 4.65
CA THR A 52 -9.54 -16.57 3.87
C THR A 52 -10.58 -15.72 4.62
N ILE A 53 -11.55 -15.18 3.89
CA ILE A 53 -12.67 -14.43 4.47
C ILE A 53 -13.38 -15.33 5.51
N GLY A 54 -13.46 -14.86 6.75
CA GLY A 54 -14.03 -15.60 7.88
C GLY A 54 -13.03 -16.42 8.70
N GLN A 55 -11.78 -16.56 8.25
CA GLN A 55 -10.71 -17.29 8.95
C GLN A 55 -9.39 -16.51 9.02
N LEU A 56 -9.46 -15.17 9.03
CA LEU A 56 -8.28 -14.30 9.11
C LEU A 56 -7.59 -14.43 10.46
N LYS A 57 -6.27 -14.56 10.44
CA LYS A 57 -5.42 -14.61 11.64
C LYS A 57 -4.36 -13.53 11.57
N LEU A 58 -4.02 -12.97 12.73
CA LEU A 58 -2.83 -12.14 12.89
C LEU A 58 -1.66 -13.06 13.23
N VAL A 59 -0.62 -13.03 12.40
CA VAL A 59 0.58 -13.85 12.54
C VAL A 59 1.78 -12.94 12.69
N GLU A 60 2.60 -13.21 13.70
CA GLU A 60 3.91 -12.60 13.84
C GLU A 60 4.91 -13.37 12.99
N LEU A 61 5.69 -12.65 12.18
CA LEU A 61 6.70 -13.23 11.31
C LEU A 61 8.03 -13.25 12.05
N GLU A 62 8.70 -14.39 12.03
CA GLU A 62 10.07 -14.48 12.49
C GLU A 62 10.96 -13.76 11.48
N SER A 63 11.59 -12.67 11.92
CA SER A 63 12.56 -11.93 11.13
C SER A 63 13.83 -11.71 11.96
N ASN A 64 14.97 -12.00 11.36
CA ASN A 64 16.27 -11.70 11.97
C ASN A 64 16.61 -10.20 11.86
N ASP A 65 15.90 -9.46 11.01
CA ASP A 65 16.14 -8.04 10.79
C ASP A 65 15.17 -7.21 11.64
N SER A 66 15.75 -6.32 12.45
CA SER A 66 14.95 -5.35 13.20
C SER A 66 14.40 -4.29 12.26
N TRP A 67 13.11 -3.99 12.40
CA TRP A 67 12.52 -2.77 11.86
C TRP A 67 12.75 -1.65 12.87
N ASP A 68 13.78 -0.84 12.66
CA ASP A 68 14.02 0.36 13.47
C ASP A 68 13.36 1.60 12.85
N ASN A 69 13.43 2.74 13.55
CA ASN A 69 12.85 3.99 13.05
C ASN A 69 13.50 4.44 11.74
N LEU A 70 14.81 4.30 11.59
CA LEU A 70 15.53 4.74 10.40
C LEU A 70 15.09 3.95 9.16
N ARG A 71 14.94 2.63 9.29
CA ARG A 71 14.46 1.77 8.22
C ARG A 71 13.02 2.09 7.84
N LEU A 72 12.14 2.31 8.81
CA LEU A 72 10.75 2.67 8.53
C LEU A 72 10.62 4.04 7.87
N GLU A 73 11.43 5.01 8.28
CA GLU A 73 11.51 6.32 7.62
C GLU A 73 12.02 6.19 6.18
N SER A 74 13.06 5.38 5.96
CA SER A 74 13.57 5.09 4.62
C SER A 74 12.52 4.41 3.74
N LEU A 75 11.77 3.44 4.26
CA LEU A 75 10.69 2.77 3.54
C LEU A 75 9.57 3.76 3.18
N GLN A 76 9.18 4.63 4.12
CA GLN A 76 8.18 5.67 3.88
C GLN A 76 8.61 6.62 2.75
N GLU A 77 9.90 6.98 2.69
CA GLU A 77 10.46 7.81 1.65
C GLU A 77 10.46 7.09 0.29
N SER A 78 10.94 5.85 0.24
CA SER A 78 10.90 5.03 -0.98
C SER A 78 9.49 4.89 -1.54
N LEU A 79 8.48 4.64 -0.68
CA LEU A 79 7.08 4.55 -1.10
C LEU A 79 6.53 5.89 -1.63
N ARG A 80 7.01 7.02 -1.09
CA ARG A 80 6.68 8.34 -1.65
C ARG A 80 7.26 8.48 -3.06
N THR A 81 8.51 8.10 -3.27
CA THR A 81 9.14 8.12 -4.60
C THR A 81 8.35 7.26 -5.59
N VAL A 82 7.90 6.06 -5.18
CA VAL A 82 7.04 5.21 -6.02
C VAL A 82 5.76 5.94 -6.45
N VAL A 83 5.08 6.65 -5.52
CA VAL A 83 3.90 7.47 -5.88
C VAL A 83 4.27 8.56 -6.89
N GLU A 84 5.37 9.27 -6.67
CA GLU A 84 5.83 10.37 -7.53
C GLU A 84 6.15 9.90 -8.96
N GLU A 85 6.79 8.75 -9.11
CA GLU A 85 7.13 8.15 -10.40
C GLU A 85 5.88 7.60 -11.13
N ASN A 86 4.83 7.27 -10.39
CA ASN A 86 3.60 6.67 -10.91
C ASN A 86 2.40 7.62 -10.98
N GLN A 87 2.60 8.94 -10.92
CA GLN A 87 1.51 9.94 -11.01
C GLN A 87 0.67 9.90 -12.29
N HIS A 88 1.20 9.26 -13.36
CA HIS A 88 0.45 9.03 -14.59
C HIS A 88 -0.69 8.01 -14.40
N ARG A 89 -0.63 7.18 -13.35
CA ARG A 89 -1.70 6.28 -12.95
C ARG A 89 -2.65 7.00 -12.00
N SER A 90 -3.93 6.90 -12.29
CA SER A 90 -5.02 7.46 -11.47
C SER A 90 -5.20 6.78 -10.11
N ASP A 91 -4.66 5.57 -9.96
CA ASP A 91 -4.71 4.75 -8.75
C ASP A 91 -3.43 4.87 -7.90
N CYS A 92 -2.53 5.82 -8.23
CA CYS A 92 -1.31 6.08 -7.49
C CYS A 92 -1.25 7.54 -7.08
N PHE A 93 -1.52 7.85 -5.81
CA PHE A 93 -1.55 9.22 -5.32
C PHE A 93 -1.40 9.32 -3.80
N LEU A 94 -1.02 10.50 -3.34
CA LEU A 94 -0.95 10.87 -1.94
C LEU A 94 -2.37 11.24 -1.44
N GLU A 95 -3.00 10.38 -0.64
CA GLU A 95 -4.32 10.62 -0.05
C GLU A 95 -4.27 11.68 1.06
N ILE A 96 -3.31 11.53 1.96
CA ILE A 96 -3.15 12.38 3.15
C ILE A 96 -1.66 12.66 3.34
N ASP A 97 -1.32 13.94 3.54
CA ASP A 97 0.01 14.36 3.98
C ASP A 97 -0.14 15.36 5.12
N ARG A 98 -0.04 14.87 6.35
CA ARG A 98 -0.09 15.66 7.57
C ARG A 98 1.10 15.30 8.44
N ARG A 99 1.50 16.22 9.31
CA ARG A 99 2.56 15.96 10.29
C ARG A 99 2.19 14.72 11.12
N GLY A 100 3.07 13.71 11.10
CA GLY A 100 2.88 12.45 11.82
C GLY A 100 1.89 11.46 11.20
N CYS A 101 1.29 11.75 10.04
CA CYS A 101 0.37 10.84 9.36
C CYS A 101 0.35 11.05 7.85
N ARG A 102 0.71 10.00 7.12
CA ARG A 102 0.68 9.95 5.66
C ARG A 102 -0.13 8.75 5.19
N VAL A 103 -0.94 8.95 4.16
CA VAL A 103 -1.67 7.86 3.49
C VAL A 103 -1.38 7.91 2.01
N LEU A 104 -0.96 6.78 1.46
CA LEU A 104 -0.58 6.59 0.06
C LEU A 104 -1.51 5.55 -0.57
N GLN A 105 -2.10 5.88 -1.72
CA GLN A 105 -2.73 4.90 -2.60
C GLN A 105 -1.70 4.48 -3.65
N LEU A 106 -1.46 3.18 -3.77
CA LEU A 106 -0.48 2.56 -4.67
C LEU A 106 -1.14 1.38 -5.39
N GLY A 107 -1.88 1.65 -6.46
CA GLY A 107 -2.65 0.63 -7.15
C GLY A 107 -3.77 0.07 -6.27
N ASP A 108 -3.74 -1.23 -5.99
CA ASP A 108 -4.68 -1.88 -5.07
C ASP A 108 -4.26 -1.81 -3.59
N LEU A 109 -3.05 -1.31 -3.32
CA LEU A 109 -2.55 -1.13 -1.97
C LEU A 109 -2.87 0.26 -1.42
N ARG A 110 -3.16 0.28 -0.12
CA ARG A 110 -3.32 1.51 0.65
C ARG A 110 -2.38 1.47 1.84
N VAL A 111 -1.36 2.32 1.82
CA VAL A 111 -0.33 2.36 2.86
C VAL A 111 -0.60 3.53 3.80
N THR A 112 -0.62 3.26 5.10
CA THR A 112 -0.75 4.28 6.14
C THR A 112 0.52 4.31 6.99
N CYS A 113 1.22 5.44 6.98
CA CYS A 113 2.40 5.68 7.78
C CYS A 113 2.03 6.65 8.91
N ALA A 114 2.40 6.31 10.14
CA ALA A 114 2.22 7.18 11.29
C ALA A 114 3.53 7.31 12.06
N SER A 115 3.89 8.55 12.40
CA SER A 115 5.10 8.88 13.17
C SER A 115 4.77 9.92 14.25
N PRO A 116 5.53 9.96 15.37
CA PRO A 116 5.34 10.92 16.45
C PRO A 116 5.48 12.39 16.05
#